data_AF-A0A9W9U4P1-F1
#
_entry.id   AF-A0A9W9U4P1-F1
#
_cell.length_a   1.000
_cell.length_b   1.000
_cell.length_c   1.000
_cell.angle_alpha   90.00
_cell.angle_beta   90.00
_cell.angle_gamma   90.00
#
_symmetry.space_group_name_H-M   'P 1'
#
loop_
_entity.id
_entity.type
_entity.pdbx_description
1 polymer ?
#
loop_
_entity_poly.entity_id
_entity_poly.type
_entity_poly.pdbx_seq_one_letter_code
_entity_poly.pdbx_strand_id
1 'polypeptide(L)'
;MPGNETLRALRLLSRSSGGLLSGSQKVTQRCLARSMATESQVTGSSPDITRSAPAPWDAPVTVMTYNFPTMEPARFVEYSPKHLSMPLRRDLLHRAIVYEGDNTRQGTASTKWRDDVHGSHRKLYAQKGSGRARAGDKQSPVRRGGGVAFGPHPRDFSTDLPKKIYDQAWRIALSYRYQRGELIVIDNQISLPSGSTPYMLESIFRQNGWDTKKGRSTLITEQVNEELFDKVQKMERYASIMDRSDVDVKNLLETQRLIIERVALDRILSQHSRDLKSRPAKATY
;
A
#
# COMPACT_ATOMS: atom_id res chain seq x y z
N MET A 1 19.95 -48.96 -16.32
CA MET A 1 19.48 -49.56 -17.59
C MET A 1 18.03 -49.17 -17.82
N PRO A 2 17.75 -47.99 -18.41
CA PRO A 2 16.43 -47.65 -18.92
C PRO A 2 16.31 -48.07 -20.39
N GLY A 3 15.17 -48.65 -20.78
CA GLY A 3 14.90 -49.11 -22.13
C GLY A 3 13.49 -48.73 -22.59
N ASN A 4 13.43 -48.35 -23.87
CA ASN A 4 12.27 -48.19 -24.76
C ASN A 4 11.50 -46.86 -24.74
N GLU A 5 12.11 -45.91 -25.44
CA GLU A 5 11.49 -44.89 -26.27
C GLU A 5 10.49 -45.48 -27.29
N THR A 6 9.32 -44.86 -27.44
CA THR A 6 8.50 -44.97 -28.66
C THR A 6 8.04 -43.59 -29.13
N LEU A 7 8.64 -43.23 -30.26
CA LEU A 7 8.33 -42.21 -31.26
C LEU A 7 6.88 -41.71 -31.33
N ARG A 8 6.71 -40.39 -31.36
CA ARG A 8 5.79 -39.72 -32.31
C ARG A 8 6.26 -38.31 -32.64
N ALA A 9 6.78 -38.20 -33.86
CA ALA A 9 7.13 -36.95 -34.52
C ALA A 9 5.91 -36.35 -35.22
N LEU A 10 5.74 -35.03 -35.16
CA LEU A 10 5.02 -34.25 -36.18
C LEU A 10 5.80 -32.96 -36.43
N ARG A 11 6.42 -32.91 -37.60
CA ARG A 11 7.05 -31.73 -38.20
C ARG A 11 5.98 -30.87 -38.87
N LEU A 12 6.08 -29.56 -38.70
CA LEU A 12 5.53 -28.58 -39.64
C LEU A 12 6.66 -27.59 -39.98
N LEU A 13 7.16 -27.71 -41.21
CA LEU A 13 8.00 -26.73 -41.88
C LEU A 13 7.21 -26.23 -43.09
N SER A 14 7.06 -24.91 -43.22
CA SER A 14 6.88 -24.24 -44.51
C SER A 14 7.68 -22.94 -44.46
N ARG A 15 8.89 -22.96 -45.04
CA ARG A 15 9.23 -22.32 -46.33
C ARG A 15 9.51 -20.81 -46.19
N SER A 16 10.79 -20.47 -46.04
CA SER A 16 11.36 -19.28 -46.67
C SER A 16 12.26 -19.73 -47.82
N SER A 17 12.07 -19.10 -48.97
CA SER A 17 12.75 -19.36 -50.24
C SER A 17 13.89 -18.37 -50.47
N GLY A 18 15.00 -18.89 -51.01
CA GLY A 18 16.12 -18.14 -51.58
C GLY A 18 17.32 -18.06 -50.63
N GLY A 19 18.49 -18.57 -50.95
CA GLY A 19 19.04 -19.04 -52.21
C GLY A 19 20.57 -18.92 -52.07
N LEU A 20 21.23 -20.07 -52.19
CA LEU A 20 22.65 -20.35 -52.42
C LEU A 20 23.53 -19.16 -52.87
N LEU A 21 24.71 -19.01 -52.25
CA LEU A 21 26.02 -19.22 -52.91
C LEU A 21 27.16 -19.05 -51.89
N SER A 22 27.95 -20.11 -51.74
CA SER A 22 29.28 -20.10 -51.14
C SER A 22 30.29 -19.57 -52.17
N GLY A 23 31.30 -18.82 -51.71
CA GLY A 23 32.42 -18.45 -52.57
C GLY A 23 33.30 -17.33 -52.02
N SER A 24 34.54 -17.68 -51.68
CA SER A 24 35.65 -16.78 -51.38
C SER A 24 36.07 -16.00 -52.63
N GLN A 25 36.22 -14.67 -52.54
CA GLN A 25 37.13 -13.93 -53.39
C GLN A 25 37.57 -12.59 -52.77
N LYS A 26 38.83 -12.29 -53.06
CA LYS A 26 39.72 -11.28 -52.51
C LYS A 26 39.40 -9.86 -52.99
N VAL A 27 39.78 -8.90 -52.13
CA VAL A 27 40.36 -7.57 -52.46
C VAL A 27 39.46 -6.58 -53.22
N THR A 28 39.10 -5.49 -52.53
CA THR A 28 39.63 -4.15 -52.85
C THR A 28 39.51 -3.27 -51.61
N GLN A 29 40.65 -2.76 -51.13
CA GLN A 29 40.69 -1.66 -50.17
C GLN A 29 40.08 -0.42 -50.82
N ARG A 30 39.00 0.11 -50.23
CA ARG A 30 38.62 1.51 -50.45
C ARG A 30 39.23 2.34 -49.33
N CYS A 31 40.25 3.12 -49.69
CA CYS A 31 40.77 4.20 -48.88
C CYS A 31 39.65 5.21 -48.60
N LEU A 32 39.17 5.27 -47.37
CA LEU A 32 38.44 6.43 -46.87
C LEU A 32 39.45 7.27 -46.08
N ALA A 33 39.86 8.37 -46.71
CA ALA A 33 40.66 9.41 -46.11
C ALA A 33 39.95 9.94 -44.86
N ARG A 34 40.68 10.00 -43.74
CA ARG A 34 40.24 10.67 -42.51
C ARG A 34 40.13 12.18 -42.80
N SER A 35 38.91 12.71 -42.81
CA SER A 35 38.71 14.14 -42.63
C SER A 35 38.98 14.48 -41.17
N MET A 36 40.04 15.24 -40.92
CA MET A 36 40.29 15.91 -39.65
C MET A 36 39.18 16.93 -39.41
N ALA A 37 38.14 16.54 -38.68
CA ALA A 37 37.20 17.48 -38.10
C ALA A 37 37.74 17.88 -36.72
N THR A 38 38.15 19.14 -36.60
CA THR A 38 38.49 19.77 -35.32
C THR A 38 37.26 19.71 -34.41
N GLU A 39 37.30 18.90 -33.37
CA GLU A 39 36.31 18.99 -32.28
C GLU A 39 36.54 20.32 -31.54
N SER A 40 35.60 21.24 -31.69
CA SER A 40 35.52 22.42 -30.83
C SER A 40 35.13 21.95 -29.43
N GLN A 41 36.05 22.04 -28.47
CA GLN A 41 35.70 21.87 -27.07
C GLN A 41 34.74 22.99 -26.67
N VAL A 42 33.53 22.61 -26.27
CA VAL A 42 32.56 23.53 -25.69
C VAL A 42 33.05 23.88 -24.28
N THR A 43 33.95 24.84 -24.18
CA THR A 43 34.30 25.48 -22.93
C THR A 43 33.16 26.44 -22.55
N GLY A 44 32.39 26.06 -21.54
CA GLY A 44 31.41 26.94 -20.90
C GLY A 44 30.03 26.31 -20.82
N SER A 45 29.75 25.57 -19.75
CA SER A 45 28.38 25.49 -19.25
C SER A 45 28.00 26.89 -18.77
N SER A 46 27.32 27.67 -19.62
CA SER A 46 26.55 28.81 -19.13
C SER A 46 25.68 28.32 -17.98
N PRO A 47 25.65 29.01 -16.83
CA PRO A 47 24.57 28.73 -15.88
C PRO A 47 23.28 28.98 -16.64
N ASP A 48 22.38 27.98 -16.68
CA ASP A 48 21.05 28.15 -17.25
C ASP A 48 20.36 29.33 -16.55
N ILE A 49 20.43 30.52 -17.15
CA ILE A 49 19.75 31.74 -16.69
C ILE A 49 18.23 31.64 -16.97
N THR A 50 17.80 30.61 -17.71
CA THR A 50 16.40 30.27 -17.93
C THR A 50 15.82 29.42 -16.78
N ARG A 51 15.97 29.85 -15.53
CA ARG A 51 15.08 29.35 -14.47
C ARG A 51 13.70 29.95 -14.69
N SER A 52 12.91 29.34 -15.58
CA SER A 52 11.48 29.62 -15.65
C SER A 52 10.89 29.40 -14.26
N ALA A 53 10.20 30.40 -13.69
CA ALA A 53 9.50 30.23 -12.43
C ALA A 53 8.60 28.97 -12.53
N PRO A 54 8.62 28.07 -11.54
CA PRO A 54 7.75 26.90 -11.57
C PRO A 54 6.31 27.38 -11.69
N ALA A 55 5.51 26.65 -12.45
CA ALA A 55 4.09 26.96 -12.57
C ALA A 55 3.46 27.00 -11.16
N PRO A 56 2.43 27.83 -10.91
CA PRO A 56 1.90 28.05 -9.55
C PRO A 56 1.49 26.77 -8.80
N TRP A 57 1.07 25.73 -9.52
CA TRP A 57 0.70 24.41 -8.98
C TRP A 57 1.88 23.48 -8.68
N ASP A 58 3.11 23.85 -9.05
CA ASP A 58 4.35 23.14 -8.76
C ASP A 58 5.14 23.79 -7.62
N ALA A 59 4.59 24.83 -6.98
CA ALA A 59 5.21 25.47 -5.83
C ALA A 59 5.37 24.48 -4.65
N PRO A 60 6.52 24.51 -3.94
CA PRO A 60 6.72 23.65 -2.77
C PRO A 60 5.72 23.99 -1.67
N VAL A 61 5.34 22.96 -0.93
CA VAL A 61 4.42 23.02 0.19
C VAL A 61 5.25 23.14 1.47
N THR A 62 5.08 24.25 2.19
CA THR A 62 5.77 24.48 3.45
C THR A 62 4.98 23.89 4.61
N VAL A 63 5.64 23.05 5.41
CA VAL A 63 5.08 22.43 6.62
C VAL A 63 5.87 22.94 7.82
N MET A 64 5.17 23.42 8.84
CA MET A 64 5.77 23.78 10.12
C MET A 64 5.96 22.53 10.97
N THR A 65 7.16 22.34 11.51
CA THR A 65 7.47 21.24 12.42
C THR A 65 7.47 21.72 13.86
N TYR A 66 7.23 20.81 14.80
CA TYR A 66 7.16 21.10 16.23
C TYR A 66 8.11 20.22 17.04
N ASN A 67 8.55 20.70 18.19
CA ASN A 67 9.32 19.90 19.15
C ASN A 67 8.39 19.29 20.21
N PHE A 68 8.35 17.96 20.30
CA PHE A 68 7.63 17.25 21.36
C PHE A 68 8.53 17.08 22.59
N PRO A 69 8.06 17.28 23.84
CA PRO A 69 6.67 17.44 24.30
C PRO A 69 6.12 18.88 24.33
N THR A 70 6.97 19.91 24.23
CA THR A 70 6.58 21.32 24.46
C THR A 70 5.66 21.89 23.37
N MET A 71 5.65 21.30 22.17
CA MET A 71 4.91 21.75 21.00
C MET A 71 5.28 23.15 20.51
N GLU A 72 6.52 23.56 20.72
CA GLU A 72 7.08 24.79 20.15
C GLU A 72 7.39 24.61 18.66
N PRO A 73 7.15 25.62 17.80
CA PRO A 73 7.48 25.55 16.39
C PRO A 73 9.02 25.52 16.24
N ALA A 74 9.52 24.49 15.56
CA ALA A 74 10.95 24.25 15.38
C ALA A 74 11.46 24.89 14.08
N ARG A 75 10.94 24.46 12.93
CA ARG A 75 11.35 24.96 11.62
C ARG A 75 10.29 24.76 10.55
N PHE A 76 10.53 25.35 9.38
CA PHE A 76 9.77 25.09 8.17
C PHE A 76 10.49 24.07 7.30
N VAL A 77 9.74 23.09 6.80
CA VAL A 77 10.23 22.05 5.88
C VAL A 77 9.40 22.10 4.61
N GLU A 78 10.07 22.07 3.46
CA GLU A 78 9.43 22.11 2.16
C GLU A 78 9.25 20.71 1.58
N TYR A 79 8.04 20.42 1.09
CA TYR A 79 7.69 19.18 0.41
C TYR A 79 7.19 19.47 -1.00
N SER A 80 7.32 18.50 -1.91
CA SER A 80 6.70 18.62 -3.24
C SER A 80 5.17 18.70 -3.11
N PRO A 81 4.48 19.50 -3.94
CA PRO A 81 3.01 19.55 -3.97
C PRO A 81 2.39 18.19 -4.29
N LYS A 82 3.11 17.33 -5.03
CA LYS A 82 2.67 15.96 -5.33
C LYS A 82 2.64 15.03 -4.11
N HIS A 83 3.25 15.44 -2.98
CA HIS A 83 3.25 14.68 -1.74
C HIS A 83 2.16 15.11 -0.76
N LEU A 84 2.04 16.43 -0.51
CA LEU A 84 1.17 16.96 0.55
C LEU A 84 0.08 17.93 0.05
N SER A 85 0.00 18.22 -1.24
CA SER A 85 -1.06 19.07 -1.83
C SER A 85 -1.69 18.45 -3.08
N MET A 86 -1.95 17.14 -3.01
CA MET A 86 -2.75 16.47 -4.05
C MET A 86 -4.24 16.82 -3.93
N PRO A 87 -4.98 16.89 -5.06
CA PRO A 87 -6.42 17.06 -5.02
C PRO A 87 -7.10 15.83 -4.38
N LEU A 88 -8.16 16.08 -3.61
CA LEU A 88 -8.93 15.03 -2.96
C LEU A 88 -9.63 14.14 -4.00
N ARG A 89 -9.27 12.85 -4.00
CA ARG A 89 -9.85 11.82 -4.87
C ARG A 89 -10.45 10.68 -4.06
N ARG A 90 -11.77 10.78 -3.82
CA ARG A 90 -12.53 9.82 -3.00
C ARG A 90 -12.57 8.42 -3.60
N ASP A 91 -12.53 8.31 -4.91
CA ASP A 91 -12.50 7.05 -5.66
C ASP A 91 -11.26 6.21 -5.32
N LEU A 92 -10.08 6.83 -5.30
CA LEU A 92 -8.82 6.15 -4.99
C LEU A 92 -8.72 5.80 -3.51
N LEU A 93 -9.15 6.70 -2.62
CA LEU A 93 -9.20 6.43 -1.18
C LEU A 93 -10.14 5.27 -0.86
N HIS A 94 -11.34 5.26 -1.43
CA HIS A 94 -12.29 4.16 -1.25
C HIS A 94 -11.70 2.82 -1.70
N ARG A 95 -11.06 2.77 -2.88
CA ARG A 95 -10.43 1.54 -3.37
C ARG A 95 -9.33 1.04 -2.44
N ALA A 96 -8.49 1.92 -1.92
CA ALA A 96 -7.42 1.55 -0.98
C ALA A 96 -7.99 1.00 0.33
N ILE A 97 -9.01 1.65 0.91
CA ILE A 97 -9.62 1.22 2.17
C ILE A 97 -10.35 -0.13 2.01
N VAL A 98 -11.07 -0.33 0.90
CA VAL A 98 -11.73 -1.63 0.62
C VAL A 98 -10.69 -2.73 0.46
N TYR A 99 -9.62 -2.48 -0.29
CA TYR A 99 -8.48 -3.39 -0.44
C TYR A 99 -7.86 -3.78 0.91
N GLU A 100 -7.61 -2.81 1.80
CA GLU A 100 -7.10 -3.06 3.15
C GLU A 100 -8.08 -3.91 3.99
N GLY A 101 -9.38 -3.59 3.92
CA GLY A 101 -10.43 -4.34 4.62
C GLY A 101 -10.59 -5.78 4.16
N ASP A 102 -10.51 -6.00 2.84
CA ASP A 102 -10.57 -7.34 2.23
C ASP A 102 -9.37 -8.20 2.65
N ASN A 103 -8.17 -7.62 2.67
CA ASN A 103 -6.95 -8.31 3.09
C ASN A 103 -6.89 -8.62 4.59
N THR A 104 -7.55 -7.82 5.42
CA THR A 104 -7.60 -8.03 6.87
C THR A 104 -8.58 -9.15 7.26
N ARG A 105 -9.47 -9.54 6.34
CA ARG A 105 -10.55 -10.47 6.62
C ARG A 105 -10.06 -11.93 6.69
N GLN A 106 -10.34 -12.59 7.82
CA GLN A 106 -9.92 -13.99 8.05
C GLN A 106 -10.65 -15.04 7.19
N GLY A 107 -11.93 -14.83 6.87
CA GLY A 107 -12.68 -15.71 5.98
C GLY A 107 -12.90 -17.15 6.50
N THR A 108 -12.99 -17.39 7.81
CA THR A 108 -13.06 -18.74 8.42
C THR A 108 -14.47 -19.34 8.55
N ALA A 109 -15.49 -18.65 8.06
CA ALA A 109 -16.87 -19.13 8.15
C ALA A 109 -17.04 -20.42 7.33
N SER A 110 -17.50 -21.48 7.99
CA SER A 110 -17.70 -22.80 7.38
C SER A 110 -19.06 -23.37 7.72
N THR A 111 -19.67 -24.03 6.76
CA THR A 111 -20.93 -24.77 6.92
C THR A 111 -20.76 -26.16 6.32
N LYS A 112 -21.51 -27.13 6.86
CA LYS A 112 -21.46 -28.49 6.33
C LYS A 112 -22.34 -28.60 5.08
N TRP A 113 -21.76 -29.08 3.99
CA TRP A 113 -22.55 -29.55 2.86
C TRP A 113 -23.31 -30.83 3.23
N ARG A 114 -24.27 -31.22 2.39
CA ARG A 114 -25.02 -32.48 2.56
C ARG A 114 -24.11 -33.69 2.77
N ASP A 115 -22.94 -33.70 2.13
CA ASP A 115 -22.00 -34.82 2.16
C ASP A 115 -21.11 -34.80 3.42
N ASP A 116 -20.96 -33.63 4.07
CA ASP A 116 -20.20 -33.46 5.33
C ASP A 116 -21.07 -33.72 6.57
N VAL A 117 -22.40 -33.70 6.42
CA VAL A 117 -23.32 -33.95 7.52
C VAL A 117 -23.30 -35.43 7.89
N HIS A 118 -23.10 -35.69 9.18
CA HIS A 118 -23.09 -37.05 9.70
C HIS A 118 -24.43 -37.75 9.46
N GLY A 119 -24.40 -38.89 8.77
CA GLY A 119 -25.58 -39.68 8.48
C GLY A 119 -25.34 -40.75 7.42
N SER A 120 -26.37 -41.57 7.18
CA SER A 120 -26.35 -42.59 6.12
C SER A 120 -26.82 -41.98 4.79
N HIS A 121 -26.06 -42.20 3.73
CA HIS A 121 -26.44 -41.86 2.34
C HIS A 121 -27.51 -42.81 1.76
N ARG A 122 -28.05 -43.73 2.57
CA ARG A 122 -29.12 -44.63 2.16
C ARG A 122 -30.40 -43.84 1.92
N LYS A 123 -31.09 -44.18 0.83
CA LYS A 123 -32.42 -43.67 0.53
C LYS A 123 -33.40 -43.97 1.66
N LEU A 124 -34.15 -42.96 2.10
CA LEU A 124 -35.02 -43.05 3.27
C LEU A 124 -36.21 -44.01 3.09
N TYR A 125 -36.82 -44.01 1.91
CA TYR A 125 -37.92 -44.90 1.54
C TYR A 125 -37.94 -45.18 0.04
N ALA A 126 -38.75 -46.16 -0.38
CA ALA A 126 -38.89 -46.57 -1.77
C ALA A 126 -39.29 -45.40 -2.69
N GLN A 127 -38.92 -45.49 -3.98
CA GLN A 127 -39.17 -44.44 -4.98
C GLN A 127 -40.67 -44.15 -5.20
N LYS A 128 -41.52 -45.16 -4.97
CA LYS A 128 -42.98 -45.14 -5.12
C LYS A 128 -43.60 -46.04 -4.05
N GLY A 129 -44.92 -45.92 -3.83
CA GLY A 129 -45.67 -46.77 -2.90
C GLY A 129 -45.71 -46.31 -1.44
N SER A 130 -45.05 -45.19 -1.08
CA SER A 130 -45.00 -44.68 0.30
C SER A 130 -46.08 -43.64 0.63
N GLY A 131 -46.84 -43.13 -0.35
CA GLY A 131 -47.81 -42.05 -0.15
C GLY A 131 -47.21 -40.67 0.23
N ARG A 132 -45.88 -40.54 0.25
CA ARG A 132 -45.15 -39.32 0.63
C ARG A 132 -44.43 -38.72 -0.58
N ALA A 133 -44.08 -37.43 -0.52
CA ALA A 133 -43.20 -36.80 -1.51
C ALA A 133 -41.90 -37.59 -1.68
N ARG A 134 -41.28 -37.62 -2.86
CA ARG A 134 -40.05 -38.40 -3.07
C ARG A 134 -38.89 -37.81 -2.25
N ALA A 135 -38.09 -38.67 -1.62
CA ALA A 135 -36.89 -38.25 -0.91
C ALA A 135 -35.69 -39.16 -1.23
N GLY A 136 -34.50 -38.57 -1.20
CA GLY A 136 -33.23 -39.26 -1.25
C GLY A 136 -32.74 -39.63 0.15
N ASP A 137 -31.56 -39.14 0.48
CA ASP A 137 -30.85 -39.28 1.76
C ASP A 137 -31.38 -38.32 2.85
N LYS A 138 -30.96 -38.55 4.11
CA LYS A 138 -31.39 -37.75 5.27
C LYS A 138 -30.77 -36.36 5.26
N GLN A 139 -29.59 -36.20 4.69
CA GLN A 139 -28.76 -35.01 4.74
C GLN A 139 -29.15 -33.94 3.73
N SER A 140 -30.22 -34.17 2.96
CA SER A 140 -30.78 -33.19 2.03
C SER A 140 -31.07 -31.84 2.71
N PRO A 141 -30.68 -30.71 2.10
CA PRO A 141 -30.90 -29.36 2.66
C PRO A 141 -32.37 -29.00 2.86
N VAL A 142 -33.29 -29.67 2.17
CA VAL A 142 -34.74 -29.48 2.32
C VAL A 142 -35.24 -30.04 3.66
N ARG A 143 -34.48 -30.95 4.28
CA ARG A 143 -34.87 -31.62 5.52
C ARG A 143 -34.23 -30.92 6.73
N ARG A 144 -34.92 -31.01 7.87
CA ARG A 144 -34.36 -30.60 9.17
C ARG A 144 -33.14 -31.45 9.52
N GLY A 145 -32.04 -30.80 9.91
CA GLY A 145 -30.77 -31.46 10.20
C GLY A 145 -29.98 -31.91 8.95
N GLY A 146 -30.40 -31.48 7.75
CA GLY A 146 -29.61 -31.61 6.53
C GLY A 146 -28.51 -30.56 6.41
N GLY A 147 -27.66 -30.69 5.40
CA GLY A 147 -26.59 -29.73 5.12
C GLY A 147 -27.11 -28.41 4.55
N VAL A 148 -26.24 -27.39 4.46
CA VAL A 148 -26.58 -26.09 3.85
C VAL A 148 -26.14 -26.10 2.38
N ALA A 149 -27.04 -25.78 1.45
CA ALA A 149 -26.76 -25.88 0.01
C ALA A 149 -25.76 -24.82 -0.50
N PHE A 150 -26.00 -23.54 -0.20
CA PHE A 150 -25.13 -22.42 -0.58
C PHE A 150 -24.63 -21.68 0.66
N GLY A 151 -24.15 -22.45 1.64
CA GLY A 151 -23.59 -21.90 2.86
C GLY A 151 -22.16 -21.38 2.65
N PRO A 152 -21.67 -20.51 3.55
CA PRO A 152 -20.30 -20.04 3.49
C PRO A 152 -19.32 -21.18 3.74
N HIS A 153 -18.18 -21.09 3.07
CA HIS A 153 -17.01 -21.94 3.24
C HIS A 153 -15.77 -21.09 3.44
N PRO A 154 -14.73 -21.62 4.11
CA PRO A 154 -13.48 -20.90 4.28
C PRO A 154 -12.92 -20.51 2.93
N ARG A 155 -12.71 -19.21 2.73
CA ARG A 155 -12.23 -18.66 1.46
C ARG A 155 -11.39 -17.44 1.71
N ASP A 156 -10.47 -17.20 0.78
CA ASP A 156 -9.73 -15.95 0.74
C ASP A 156 -10.64 -14.83 0.19
N PHE A 157 -10.62 -13.69 0.89
CA PHE A 157 -11.34 -12.48 0.51
C PHE A 157 -10.42 -11.41 -0.05
N SER A 158 -9.11 -11.62 -0.04
CA SER A 158 -8.13 -10.68 -0.53
C SER A 158 -8.44 -10.24 -1.96
N THR A 159 -8.27 -8.95 -2.21
CA THR A 159 -8.43 -8.36 -3.54
C THR A 159 -7.12 -7.72 -3.97
N ASP A 160 -6.89 -7.62 -5.28
CA ASP A 160 -5.66 -7.01 -5.80
C ASP A 160 -5.84 -5.51 -6.10
N LEU A 161 -4.84 -4.71 -5.74
CA LEU A 161 -4.78 -3.29 -6.08
C LEU A 161 -3.41 -2.94 -6.70
N PRO A 162 -3.37 -2.25 -7.86
CA PRO A 162 -2.10 -1.80 -8.44
C PRO A 162 -1.30 -0.93 -7.46
N LYS A 163 -0.04 -1.27 -7.22
CA LYS A 163 0.84 -0.58 -6.25
C LYS A 163 0.87 0.94 -6.42
N LYS A 164 0.87 1.42 -7.67
CA LYS A 164 0.86 2.87 -7.97
C LYS A 164 -0.44 3.56 -7.52
N ILE A 165 -1.57 2.87 -7.59
CA ILE A 165 -2.86 3.39 -7.11
C ILE A 165 -2.85 3.46 -5.58
N TYR A 166 -2.32 2.44 -4.92
CA TYR A 166 -2.17 2.43 -3.47
C TYR A 166 -1.25 3.55 -2.98
N ASP A 167 -0.08 3.72 -3.61
CA ASP A 167 0.86 4.81 -3.31
C ASP A 167 0.22 6.19 -3.52
N GLN A 168 -0.62 6.35 -4.54
CA GLN A 168 -1.36 7.59 -4.77
C GLN A 168 -2.40 7.85 -3.66
N ALA A 169 -3.12 6.80 -3.20
CA ALA A 169 -4.10 6.93 -2.13
C ALA A 169 -3.47 7.40 -0.81
N TRP A 170 -2.30 6.86 -0.45
CA TRP A 170 -1.50 7.31 0.69
C TRP A 170 -1.23 8.82 0.67
N ARG A 171 -0.74 9.33 -0.46
CA ARG A 171 -0.43 10.77 -0.59
C ARG A 171 -1.68 11.64 -0.61
N ILE A 172 -2.78 11.16 -1.20
CA ILE A 172 -4.07 11.87 -1.16
C ILE A 172 -4.57 11.96 0.30
N ALA A 173 -4.46 10.88 1.09
CA ALA A 173 -4.86 10.89 2.49
C ALA A 173 -4.03 11.88 3.31
N LEU A 174 -2.69 11.87 3.16
CA LEU A 174 -1.80 12.83 3.82
C LEU A 174 -2.07 14.27 3.36
N SER A 175 -2.29 14.49 2.06
CA SER A 175 -2.63 15.81 1.52
C SER A 175 -3.94 16.34 2.08
N TYR A 176 -4.95 15.46 2.23
CA TYR A 176 -6.22 15.81 2.83
C TYR A 176 -6.08 16.26 4.29
N ARG A 177 -5.23 15.57 5.07
CA ARG A 177 -4.92 15.97 6.45
C ARG A 177 -4.16 17.28 6.52
N TYR A 178 -3.19 17.47 5.64
CA TYR A 178 -2.42 18.71 5.55
C TYR A 178 -3.32 19.91 5.23
N GLN A 179 -4.16 19.81 4.20
CA GLN A 179 -5.07 20.89 3.79
C GLN A 179 -6.07 21.28 4.89
N ARG A 180 -6.39 20.37 5.80
CA ARG A 180 -7.28 20.61 6.95
C ARG A 180 -6.55 21.09 8.21
N GLY A 181 -5.22 21.18 8.19
CA GLY A 181 -4.41 21.49 9.37
C GLY A 181 -4.47 20.40 10.44
N GLU A 182 -4.79 19.17 10.04
CA GLU A 182 -4.90 18.00 10.92
C GLU A 182 -3.61 17.17 10.97
N LEU A 183 -2.67 17.44 10.05
CA LEU A 183 -1.33 16.86 10.01
C LEU A 183 -0.37 17.71 10.84
N ILE A 184 0.15 17.14 11.92
CA ILE A 184 1.10 17.76 12.84
C ILE A 184 2.41 17.00 12.73
N VAL A 185 3.46 17.69 12.27
CA VAL A 185 4.77 17.09 12.05
C VAL A 185 5.70 17.43 13.21
N ILE A 186 6.29 16.41 13.83
CA ILE A 186 7.23 16.57 14.94
C ILE A 186 8.65 16.44 14.40
N ASP A 187 9.53 17.40 14.70
CA ASP A 187 10.90 17.41 14.15
C ASP A 187 11.82 16.40 14.85
N ASN A 188 11.61 16.21 16.16
CA ASN A 188 12.33 15.25 16.99
C ASN A 188 11.55 13.93 17.15
N GLN A 189 12.16 12.96 17.81
CA GLN A 189 11.48 11.72 18.18
C GLN A 189 10.42 12.00 19.25
N ILE A 190 9.25 11.38 19.12
CA ILE A 190 8.20 11.41 20.13
C ILE A 190 8.72 10.61 21.32
N SER A 191 9.26 11.32 22.31
CA SER A 191 9.76 10.72 23.54
C SER A 191 9.29 11.54 24.74
N LEU A 192 9.22 10.87 25.88
CA LEU A 192 8.88 11.48 27.16
C LEU A 192 10.07 11.36 28.10
N PRO A 193 10.25 12.30 29.03
CA PRO A 193 11.28 12.18 30.05
C PRO A 193 11.08 10.92 30.90
N SER A 194 12.18 10.34 31.34
CA SER A 194 12.19 9.15 32.22
C SER A 194 11.36 9.42 33.48
N GLY A 195 10.42 8.53 33.79
CA GLY A 195 9.49 8.70 34.92
C GLY A 195 8.23 9.52 34.62
N SER A 196 8.03 9.96 33.37
CA SER A 196 6.80 10.65 32.95
C SER A 196 5.57 9.75 33.11
N THR A 197 4.53 10.29 33.75
CA THR A 197 3.24 9.61 33.95
C THR A 197 2.33 9.78 32.72
N PRO A 198 1.35 8.89 32.49
CA PRO A 198 0.35 9.06 31.44
C PRO A 198 -0.41 10.40 31.52
N TYR A 199 -0.56 10.94 32.72
CA TYR A 199 -1.18 12.24 32.95
C TYR A 199 -0.44 13.40 32.26
N MET A 200 0.89 13.30 32.10
CA MET A 200 1.68 14.29 31.37
C MET A 200 1.32 14.30 29.88
N LEU A 201 1.08 13.13 29.28
CA LEU A 201 0.58 13.07 27.89
C LEU A 201 -0.82 13.67 27.80
N GLU A 202 -1.71 13.34 28.73
CA GLU A 202 -3.06 13.92 28.75
C GLU A 202 -3.04 15.44 28.87
N SER A 203 -2.15 16.01 29.69
CA SER A 203 -2.03 17.46 29.85
C SER A 203 -1.54 18.12 28.56
N ILE A 204 -0.56 17.54 27.87
CA ILE A 204 -0.10 18.00 26.56
C ILE A 204 -1.26 18.00 25.54
N PHE A 205 -2.03 16.91 25.49
CA PHE A 205 -3.16 16.81 24.58
C PHE A 205 -4.25 17.84 24.90
N ARG A 206 -4.53 18.10 26.18
CA ARG A 206 -5.50 19.12 26.60
C ARG A 206 -5.04 20.53 26.27
N GLN A 207 -3.77 20.86 26.54
CA GLN A 207 -3.20 22.18 26.25
C GLN A 207 -3.25 22.51 24.75
N ASN A 208 -2.98 21.53 23.89
CA ASN A 208 -3.05 21.68 22.44
C ASN A 208 -4.46 21.55 21.86
N GLY A 209 -5.49 21.36 22.71
CA GLY A 209 -6.87 21.20 22.29
C GLY A 209 -7.13 19.90 21.53
N TRP A 210 -6.30 18.87 21.72
CA TRP A 210 -6.43 17.51 21.17
C TRP A 210 -7.33 16.62 22.05
N ASP A 211 -8.36 17.21 22.62
CA ASP A 211 -9.30 16.53 23.51
C ASP A 211 -10.32 15.69 22.72
N THR A 212 -10.92 14.72 23.40
CA THR A 212 -11.88 13.73 22.88
C THR A 212 -13.07 14.39 22.17
N LYS A 213 -13.46 15.61 22.57
CA LYS A 213 -14.55 16.37 21.93
C LYS A 213 -14.32 16.61 20.44
N LYS A 214 -13.06 16.75 20.02
CA LYS A 214 -12.68 16.94 18.62
C LYS A 214 -12.29 15.64 17.93
N GLY A 215 -12.41 14.50 18.61
CA GLY A 215 -11.98 13.18 18.13
C GLY A 215 -10.61 12.75 18.67
N ARG A 216 -10.24 11.51 18.38
CA ARG A 216 -8.96 10.89 18.77
C ARG A 216 -7.81 11.42 17.92
N SER A 217 -6.58 11.27 18.39
CA SER A 217 -5.37 11.55 17.60
C SER A 217 -4.53 10.28 17.41
N THR A 218 -3.84 10.15 16.28
CA THR A 218 -2.90 9.05 16.05
C THR A 218 -1.48 9.56 16.08
N LEU A 219 -0.63 8.92 16.90
CA LEU A 219 0.80 9.13 16.98
C LEU A 219 1.50 8.10 16.07
N ILE A 220 2.37 8.56 15.18
CA ILE A 220 3.16 7.70 14.30
C ILE A 220 4.65 7.92 14.58
N THR A 221 5.30 6.87 15.05
CA THR A 221 6.74 6.85 15.40
C THR A 221 7.54 6.11 14.33
N GLU A 222 8.82 6.46 14.16
CA GLU A 222 9.74 5.68 13.32
C GLU A 222 10.32 4.46 14.02
N GLN A 223 10.52 4.56 15.34
CA GLN A 223 11.05 3.50 16.17
C GLN A 223 10.08 3.20 17.30
N VAL A 224 9.89 1.92 17.58
CA VAL A 224 9.05 1.46 18.68
C VAL A 224 9.72 1.80 20.02
N ASN A 225 9.05 2.60 20.82
CA ASN A 225 9.42 2.85 22.21
C ASN A 225 8.35 2.26 23.13
N GLU A 226 8.65 1.11 23.74
CA GLU A 226 7.71 0.33 24.54
C GLU A 226 7.05 1.15 25.67
N GLU A 227 7.84 1.98 26.37
CA GLU A 227 7.29 2.83 27.45
C GLU A 227 6.25 3.82 26.95
N LEU A 228 6.46 4.37 25.75
CA LEU A 228 5.51 5.30 25.13
C LEU A 228 4.25 4.55 24.70
N PHE A 229 4.40 3.36 24.11
CA PHE A 229 3.28 2.53 23.69
C PHE A 229 2.38 2.16 24.87
N ASP A 230 2.96 1.70 25.99
CA ASP A 230 2.23 1.36 27.20
C ASP A 230 1.48 2.56 27.80
N LYS A 231 2.10 3.74 27.77
CA LYS A 231 1.49 4.98 28.28
C LYS A 231 0.32 5.43 27.39
N VAL A 232 0.49 5.38 26.07
CA VAL A 232 -0.57 5.75 25.11
C VAL A 232 -1.72 4.75 25.15
N GLN A 233 -1.45 3.46 25.29
CA GLN A 233 -2.48 2.43 25.39
C GLN A 233 -3.36 2.61 26.63
N LYS A 234 -2.79 3.05 27.76
CA LYS A 234 -3.58 3.40 28.96
C LYS A 234 -4.54 4.58 28.74
N MET A 235 -4.27 5.44 27.74
CA MET A 235 -5.08 6.60 27.37
C MET A 235 -5.78 6.44 26.01
N GLU A 236 -6.18 5.22 25.67
CA GLU A 236 -6.77 4.87 24.36
C GLU A 236 -7.93 5.78 23.92
N ARG A 237 -8.67 6.34 24.88
CA ARG A 237 -9.77 7.30 24.65
C ARG A 237 -9.33 8.56 23.90
N TYR A 238 -8.10 9.01 24.10
CA TYR A 238 -7.56 10.23 23.51
C TYR A 238 -6.69 9.94 22.28
N ALA A 239 -5.86 8.91 22.36
CA ALA A 239 -4.82 8.66 21.37
C ALA A 239 -4.70 7.18 20.98
N SER A 240 -4.32 6.94 19.74
CA SER A 240 -3.72 5.68 19.30
C SER A 240 -2.26 5.92 18.93
N ILE A 241 -1.41 4.90 19.07
CA ILE A 241 -0.02 4.94 18.64
C ILE A 241 0.22 3.78 17.68
N MET A 242 0.99 4.05 16.64
CA MET A 242 1.36 3.09 15.60
C MET A 242 2.82 3.29 15.23
N ASP A 243 3.51 2.20 14.96
CA ASP A 243 4.80 2.26 14.29
C ASP A 243 4.60 2.56 12.80
N ARG A 244 5.58 3.21 12.15
CA ARG A 244 5.53 3.52 10.71
C ARG A 244 5.18 2.29 9.86
N SER A 245 5.68 1.11 10.23
CA SER A 245 5.50 -0.12 9.45
C SER A 245 4.06 -0.67 9.50
N ASP A 246 3.31 -0.38 10.56
CA ASP A 246 1.95 -0.87 10.79
C ASP A 246 0.85 0.15 10.41
N VAL A 247 1.22 1.29 9.82
CA VAL A 247 0.25 2.29 9.39
C VAL A 247 -0.36 1.89 8.05
N ASP A 248 -1.69 2.01 7.95
CA ASP A 248 -2.49 1.84 6.73
C ASP A 248 -3.15 3.16 6.30
N VAL A 249 -3.68 3.23 5.06
CA VAL A 249 -4.45 4.38 4.57
C VAL A 249 -5.69 4.62 5.44
N LYS A 250 -6.35 3.54 5.88
CA LYS A 250 -7.46 3.61 6.83
C LYS A 250 -7.06 4.31 8.13
N ASN A 251 -5.91 3.97 8.70
CA ASN A 251 -5.43 4.54 9.97
C ASN A 251 -5.18 6.05 9.86
N LEU A 252 -4.69 6.52 8.70
CA LEU A 252 -4.54 7.96 8.43
C LEU A 252 -5.87 8.72 8.43
N LEU A 253 -6.99 8.04 8.14
CA LEU A 253 -8.31 8.63 7.92
C LEU A 253 -9.29 8.42 9.09
N GLU A 254 -8.98 7.52 10.02
CA GLU A 254 -9.87 7.18 11.13
C GLU A 254 -9.93 8.24 12.24
N THR A 255 -8.79 8.76 12.66
CA THR A 255 -8.71 9.74 13.76
C THR A 255 -8.89 11.18 13.26
N GLN A 256 -9.02 12.16 14.16
CA GLN A 256 -9.15 13.56 13.72
C GLN A 256 -7.81 14.14 13.31
N ARG A 257 -6.76 13.82 14.07
CA ARG A 257 -5.43 14.42 13.90
C ARG A 257 -4.38 13.35 13.76
N LEU A 258 -3.40 13.65 12.95
CA LEU A 258 -2.27 12.80 12.70
C LEU A 258 -1.00 13.50 13.16
N ILE A 259 -0.39 12.95 14.20
CA ILE A 259 0.84 13.45 14.79
C ILE A 259 1.94 12.48 14.37
N ILE A 260 2.85 12.93 13.52
CA ILE A 260 3.85 12.07 12.90
C ILE A 260 5.26 12.64 13.09
N GLU A 261 6.21 11.78 13.40
CA GLU A 261 7.62 12.13 13.35
C GLU A 261 8.02 12.49 11.92
N ARG A 262 8.80 13.56 11.73
CA ARG A 262 9.26 14.00 10.42
C ARG A 262 10.00 12.88 9.69
N VAL A 263 10.85 12.14 10.39
CA VAL A 263 11.60 11.01 9.82
C VAL A 263 10.65 9.93 9.31
N ALA A 264 9.59 9.62 10.08
CA ALA A 264 8.57 8.66 9.67
C ALA A 264 7.80 9.15 8.43
N LEU A 265 7.41 10.42 8.41
CA LEU A 265 6.74 11.04 7.25
C LEU A 265 7.61 10.96 5.99
N ASP A 266 8.89 11.34 6.09
CA ASP A 266 9.85 11.29 4.98
C ASP A 266 9.97 9.86 4.41
N ARG A 267 10.05 8.86 5.29
CA ARG A 267 10.13 7.45 4.91
C ARG A 267 8.84 6.94 4.26
N ILE A 268 7.66 7.26 4.81
CA ILE A 268 6.35 6.93 4.20
C ILE A 268 6.26 7.53 2.80
N LEU A 269 6.56 8.84 2.66
CA LEU A 269 6.52 9.50 1.36
C LEU A 269 7.52 8.89 0.36
N SER A 270 8.71 8.48 0.82
CA SER A 270 9.69 7.80 -0.02
C SER A 270 9.19 6.44 -0.51
N GLN A 271 8.51 5.67 0.34
CA GLN A 271 7.93 4.37 0.02
C GLN A 271 6.76 4.48 -0.97
N HIS A 272 5.92 5.50 -0.81
CA HIS A 272 4.72 5.74 -1.60
C HIS A 272 4.93 6.77 -2.72
N SER A 273 6.10 6.73 -3.36
CA SER A 273 6.46 7.62 -4.49
C SER A 273 6.79 6.87 -5.78
N ARG A 274 6.38 5.59 -5.93
CA ARG A 274 6.79 4.76 -7.09
C ARG A 274 6.22 5.21 -8.43
N ASP A 275 5.11 5.92 -8.43
CA ASP A 275 4.51 6.53 -9.61
C ASP A 275 5.19 7.85 -10.01
N LEU A 276 5.95 8.47 -9.10
CA LEU A 276 6.67 9.71 -9.33
C LEU A 276 8.10 9.44 -9.80
N LYS A 277 8.61 10.33 -10.67
CA LYS A 277 10.04 10.38 -11.02
C LYS A 277 10.86 11.09 -9.94
N SER A 278 10.27 12.09 -9.28
CA SER A 278 10.83 12.82 -8.15
C SER A 278 10.58 12.06 -6.84
N ARG A 279 11.62 11.42 -6.28
CA ARG A 279 11.55 10.79 -4.97
C ARG A 279 11.88 11.84 -3.90
N PRO A 280 11.18 11.87 -2.76
CA PRO A 280 11.59 12.71 -1.64
C PRO A 280 12.95 12.23 -1.12
N ALA A 281 13.70 13.12 -0.47
CA ALA A 281 14.98 12.75 0.14
C ALA A 281 14.74 11.60 1.12
N LYS A 282 15.51 10.51 0.99
CA LYS A 282 15.52 9.48 2.03
C LYS A 282 16.14 10.11 3.27
N ALA A 283 15.41 10.10 4.39
CA ALA A 283 15.96 10.53 5.66
C ALA A 283 17.13 9.61 6.05
N THR A 284 18.37 10.08 5.84
CA THR A 284 19.61 9.48 6.33
C THR A 284 19.95 10.14 7.66
N TYR A 285 19.38 9.63 8.75
CA TYR A 285 19.78 9.96 10.10
C TYR A 285 20.14 8.65 10.81
#